data_AF-A0A0W0TNQ9-F1
#
_entry.id   AF-A0A0W0TNQ9-F1
#
_cell.length_a   1.000
_cell.length_b   1.000
_cell.length_c   1.000
_cell.angle_alpha   90.00
_cell.angle_beta   90.00
_cell.angle_gamma   90.00
#
_symmetry.space_group_name_H-M   'P 1'
#
loop_
_entity.id
_entity.type
_entity.pdbx_description
1 polymer ?
#
loop_
_entity_poly.entity_id
_entity_poly.type
_entity_poly.pdbx_seq_one_letter_code
_entity_poly.pdbx_strand_id
1 'polypeptide(L)'
;MAASASTCFSDEPVDILAPEASNLLTAVVRGDAKAATACFIASPALLFVQSSAEEFARGLEASRGRMIHATPLGAMLGAGDLWMFEEAMEVLYQTKNDALLLQALLTIEKQFPQGFEYPPSVFDFETLACTLTADTQLAETGKIGEATQVLLSDFNARFTPTDVYEGYHFNLNELKAACDIYSDYWDRWHEHQRRVYWIQVIGAISRLVSAVDAQILSGGIRKVVEEGKAPCRSFALTISPSVDANGVYFPLDTELDCRMGEHFAITSYFSGWGFRITDAPPSRVAWTPGALLKPLMQARALKIAEHYDRLRAAIPEEVLVTQRLSRPARPSGVSGLSLFTKVPSPLPGQGHARQSVSLDAHGEMELAAGHSVLGL
;
A
#
# COMPACT_ATOMS: atom_id res chain seq x y z
N MET A 1 51.75 -10.82 -16.45
CA MET A 1 51.30 -9.58 -15.79
C MET A 1 49.80 -9.72 -15.60
N ALA A 2 49.37 -10.10 -14.40
CA ALA A 2 47.97 -10.24 -14.04
C ALA A 2 47.47 -8.89 -13.55
N ALA A 3 46.49 -8.31 -14.24
CA ALA A 3 45.82 -7.10 -13.80
C ALA A 3 44.90 -7.45 -12.63
N SER A 4 45.24 -6.94 -11.45
CA SER A 4 44.39 -6.95 -10.27
C SER A 4 43.16 -6.09 -10.56
N ALA A 5 41.97 -6.69 -10.60
CA ALA A 5 40.72 -5.96 -10.62
C ALA A 5 40.60 -5.18 -9.29
N SER A 6 40.74 -3.86 -9.39
CA SER A 6 40.54 -2.93 -8.28
C SER A 6 39.05 -2.89 -7.96
N THR A 7 38.64 -3.59 -6.90
CA THR A 7 37.35 -3.39 -6.24
C THR A 7 37.34 -1.98 -5.63
N CYS A 8 36.93 -0.99 -6.41
CA CYS A 8 36.57 0.33 -5.88
C CYS A 8 35.18 0.23 -5.22
N PHE A 9 35.10 -0.43 -4.07
CA PHE A 9 34.18 0.04 -3.05
C PHE A 9 34.95 1.10 -2.28
N SER A 10 34.44 2.33 -2.27
CA SER A 10 34.70 3.18 -1.11
C SER A 10 34.10 2.43 0.07
N ASP A 11 34.95 1.88 0.94
CA ASP A 11 34.62 1.33 2.25
C ASP A 11 34.11 2.46 3.16
N GLU A 12 33.06 3.16 2.74
CA GLU A 12 32.33 4.03 3.65
C GLU A 12 31.58 3.10 4.62
N PRO A 13 31.83 3.20 5.94
CA PRO A 13 31.14 2.39 6.92
C PRO A 13 29.63 2.53 6.73
N VAL A 14 28.92 1.41 6.75
CA VAL A 14 27.45 1.34 6.63
C VAL A 14 26.75 2.29 7.63
N ASP A 15 27.38 2.56 8.77
CA ASP A 15 26.89 3.49 9.79
C ASP A 15 26.90 4.98 9.36
N ILE A 16 27.76 5.37 8.41
CA ILE A 16 27.82 6.76 7.92
C ILE A 16 26.68 7.07 6.95
N LEU A 17 26.26 6.08 6.15
CA LEU A 17 25.24 6.26 5.11
C LEU A 17 23.79 6.09 5.61
N ALA A 18 23.61 5.63 6.85
CA ALA A 18 22.30 5.33 7.40
C ALA A 18 21.35 6.55 7.46
N PRO A 19 21.79 7.77 7.85
CA PRO A 19 20.94 8.96 7.85
C PRO A 19 20.50 9.38 6.44
N GLU A 20 21.40 9.40 5.47
CA GLU A 20 21.12 9.77 4.08
C GLU A 20 20.19 8.76 3.41
N ALA A 21 20.40 7.47 3.67
CA ALA A 21 19.52 6.40 3.21
C ALA A 21 18.11 6.53 3.81
N SER A 22 18.01 6.90 5.10
CA SER A 22 16.73 7.17 5.75
C SER A 22 16.01 8.38 5.13
N ASN A 23 16.74 9.44 4.79
CA ASN A 23 16.20 10.62 4.13
C ASN A 23 15.70 10.29 2.72
N LEU A 24 16.50 9.55 1.93
CA LEU A 24 16.09 9.08 0.62
C LEU A 24 14.86 8.17 0.70
N LEU A 25 14.85 7.19 1.62
CA LEU A 25 13.68 6.32 1.81
C LEU A 25 12.45 7.13 2.19
N THR A 26 12.58 8.13 3.07
CA THR A 26 11.48 9.03 3.45
C THR A 26 10.92 9.78 2.25
N ALA A 27 11.79 10.32 1.38
CA ALA A 27 11.37 10.99 0.16
C ALA A 27 10.61 10.03 -0.80
N VAL A 28 11.12 8.81 -0.96
CA VAL A 28 10.49 7.75 -1.78
C VAL A 28 9.09 7.43 -1.26
N VAL A 29 8.95 7.06 0.01
CA VAL A 29 7.64 6.60 0.55
C VAL A 29 6.63 7.74 0.65
N ARG A 30 7.07 9.00 0.64
CA ARG A 30 6.19 10.18 0.58
C ARG A 30 5.88 10.65 -0.85
N GLY A 31 6.44 10.00 -1.86
CA GLY A 31 6.25 10.37 -3.27
C GLY A 31 6.88 11.71 -3.64
N ASP A 32 7.92 12.17 -2.93
CA ASP A 32 8.71 13.35 -3.25
C ASP A 32 9.82 12.98 -4.24
N ALA A 33 9.43 12.85 -5.50
CA ALA A 33 10.36 12.47 -6.58
C ALA A 33 11.52 13.45 -6.72
N LYS A 34 11.31 14.75 -6.49
CA LYS A 34 12.38 15.75 -6.63
C LYS A 34 13.47 15.54 -5.58
N ALA A 35 13.09 15.38 -4.32
CA ALA A 35 14.04 15.13 -3.24
C ALA A 35 14.74 13.77 -3.42
N ALA A 36 13.98 12.73 -3.76
CA ALA A 36 14.54 11.39 -3.98
C ALA A 36 15.56 11.38 -5.15
N THR A 37 15.21 11.96 -6.30
CA THR A 37 16.08 12.04 -7.48
C THR A 37 17.37 12.80 -7.19
N ALA A 38 17.30 13.91 -6.46
CA ALA A 38 18.49 14.64 -6.04
C ALA A 38 19.44 13.76 -5.19
N CYS A 39 18.89 12.96 -4.26
CA CYS A 39 19.66 12.08 -3.40
C CYS A 39 20.33 10.93 -4.17
N PHE A 40 19.60 10.17 -4.99
CA PHE A 40 20.19 9.02 -5.68
C PHE A 40 21.09 9.38 -6.87
N ILE A 41 20.93 10.57 -7.47
CA ILE A 41 21.91 11.09 -8.43
C ILE A 41 23.24 11.40 -7.73
N ALA A 42 23.18 12.01 -6.54
CA ALA A 42 24.38 12.37 -5.79
C ALA A 42 25.13 11.14 -5.28
N SER A 43 24.42 10.10 -4.82
CA SER A 43 25.01 8.85 -4.37
C SER A 43 24.10 7.65 -4.70
N PRO A 44 24.31 6.99 -5.87
CA PRO A 44 23.51 5.84 -6.28
C PRO A 44 23.56 4.65 -5.31
N ALA A 45 24.64 4.52 -4.53
CA ALA A 45 24.78 3.45 -3.54
C ALA A 45 23.70 3.50 -2.44
N LEU A 46 23.15 4.67 -2.15
CA LEU A 46 22.07 4.84 -1.17
C LEU A 46 20.81 4.05 -1.54
N LEU A 47 20.60 3.73 -2.83
CA LEU A 47 19.46 2.94 -3.30
C LEU A 47 19.38 1.52 -2.70
N PHE A 48 20.50 1.04 -2.15
CA PHE A 48 20.66 -0.33 -1.64
C PHE A 48 20.85 -0.41 -0.13
N VAL A 49 20.89 0.72 0.57
CA VAL A 49 21.03 0.75 2.04
C VAL A 49 19.65 0.51 2.66
N GLN A 50 19.53 -0.55 3.44
CA GLN A 50 18.30 -0.91 4.15
C GLN A 50 18.02 0.15 5.23
N SER A 51 16.80 0.68 5.28
CA SER A 51 16.38 1.65 6.30
C SER A 51 14.90 1.45 6.68
N SER A 52 14.34 2.37 7.45
CA SER A 52 12.94 2.39 7.85
C SER A 52 12.35 3.80 7.76
N ALA A 53 11.16 3.95 7.18
CA ALA A 53 10.47 5.24 7.10
C ALA A 53 8.95 5.08 7.25
N GLU A 54 8.30 6.10 7.81
CA GLU A 54 6.84 6.18 7.92
C GLU A 54 6.24 6.77 6.63
N GLU A 55 5.29 6.05 6.04
CA GLU A 55 4.46 6.50 4.93
C GLU A 55 3.18 7.20 5.41
N PHE A 56 2.49 7.91 4.50
CA PHE A 56 1.20 8.56 4.79
C PHE A 56 0.01 7.62 5.04
N ALA A 57 0.12 6.34 4.65
CA ALA A 57 -0.96 5.38 4.78
C ALA A 57 -1.35 5.17 6.26
N ARG A 58 -2.61 5.46 6.62
CA ARG A 58 -3.06 5.47 8.03
C ARG A 58 -4.50 4.98 8.19
N GLY A 59 -4.69 4.04 9.12
CA GLY A 59 -6.01 3.55 9.54
C GLY A 59 -6.80 4.61 10.31
N LEU A 60 -8.11 4.39 10.51
CA LEU A 60 -8.97 5.35 11.21
C LEU A 60 -8.55 5.58 12.67
N GLU A 61 -8.16 4.51 13.36
CA GLU A 61 -7.80 4.52 14.78
C GLU A 61 -6.28 4.45 15.01
N ALA A 62 -5.48 4.53 13.95
CA ALA A 62 -4.03 4.32 14.04
C ALA A 62 -3.30 5.61 14.51
N SER A 63 -2.49 5.47 15.56
CA SER A 63 -1.64 6.56 16.08
C SER A 63 -0.42 6.84 15.19
N ARG A 64 -0.02 5.87 14.36
CA ARG A 64 1.08 5.97 13.39
C ARG A 64 0.65 5.48 12.01
N GLY A 65 1.36 5.93 10.98
CA GLY A 65 1.26 5.39 9.63
C GLY A 65 1.97 4.03 9.46
N ARG A 66 1.85 3.48 8.26
CA ARG A 66 2.58 2.28 7.82
C ARG A 66 4.10 2.55 7.87
N MET A 67 4.85 1.66 8.51
CA MET A 67 6.32 1.68 8.40
C MET A 67 6.76 0.81 7.23
N ILE A 68 7.69 1.34 6.44
CA ILE A 68 8.33 0.63 5.34
C ILE A 68 9.76 0.29 5.75
N HIS A 69 10.11 -0.99 5.71
CA HIS A 69 11.43 -1.52 6.04
C HIS A 69 12.09 -2.09 4.79
N ALA A 70 12.65 -1.22 3.95
CA ALA A 70 13.19 -1.58 2.65
C ALA A 70 14.43 -0.77 2.31
N THR A 71 15.10 -1.13 1.22
CA THR A 71 16.00 -0.21 0.53
C THR A 71 15.15 0.80 -0.26
N PRO A 72 15.67 2.01 -0.57
CA PRO A 72 14.93 2.97 -1.38
C PRO A 72 14.47 2.42 -2.74
N LEU A 73 15.30 1.63 -3.43
CA LEU A 73 14.90 1.01 -4.69
C LEU A 73 13.76 0.01 -4.51
N GLY A 74 13.81 -0.81 -3.44
CA GLY A 74 12.74 -1.74 -3.08
C GLY A 74 11.44 -1.01 -2.73
N ALA A 75 11.52 0.14 -2.06
CA ALA A 75 10.37 0.97 -1.73
C ALA A 75 9.74 1.65 -2.95
N MET A 76 10.52 2.09 -3.95
CA MET A 76 9.96 2.61 -5.22
C MET A 76 9.11 1.53 -5.92
N LEU A 77 9.65 0.31 -5.99
CA LEU A 77 8.97 -0.86 -6.54
C LEU A 77 7.72 -1.24 -5.75
N GLY A 78 7.83 -1.34 -4.43
CA GLY A 78 6.73 -1.69 -3.54
C GLY A 78 5.61 -0.65 -3.53
N ALA A 79 5.94 0.63 -3.62
CA ALA A 79 4.96 1.70 -3.75
C ALA A 79 4.26 1.72 -5.12
N GLY A 80 4.85 1.09 -6.14
CA GLY A 80 4.39 1.15 -7.53
C GLY A 80 4.80 2.43 -8.26
N ASP A 81 5.87 3.10 -7.80
CA ASP A 81 6.40 4.33 -8.41
C ASP A 81 7.38 4.02 -9.55
N LEU A 82 6.82 3.61 -10.68
CA LEU A 82 7.62 3.22 -11.85
C LEU A 82 8.45 4.37 -12.43
N TRP A 83 7.99 5.62 -12.34
CA TRP A 83 8.73 6.75 -12.89
C TRP A 83 9.98 7.04 -12.08
N MET A 84 9.85 7.06 -10.76
CA MET A 84 11.01 7.23 -9.89
C MET A 84 11.97 6.03 -10.00
N PHE A 85 11.42 4.82 -10.11
CA PHE A 85 12.20 3.61 -10.36
C PHE A 85 12.95 3.67 -11.71
N GLU A 86 12.29 4.07 -12.80
CA GLU A 86 12.90 4.22 -14.13
C GLU A 86 14.05 5.22 -14.10
N GLU A 87 13.87 6.38 -13.45
CA GLU A 87 14.94 7.37 -13.27
C GLU A 87 16.12 6.80 -12.49
N ALA A 88 15.87 6.09 -11.38
CA ALA A 88 16.91 5.44 -10.59
C ALA A 88 17.65 4.37 -11.41
N MET A 89 16.93 3.57 -12.20
CA MET A 89 17.52 2.55 -13.08
C MET A 89 18.41 3.17 -14.15
N GLU A 90 18.01 4.27 -14.77
CA GLU A 90 18.84 4.96 -15.77
C GLU A 90 20.12 5.53 -15.15
N VAL A 91 20.06 6.08 -13.93
CA VAL A 91 21.26 6.48 -13.16
C VAL A 91 22.17 5.28 -12.95
N LEU A 92 21.63 4.14 -12.51
CA LEU A 92 22.40 2.91 -12.29
C LEU A 92 23.07 2.41 -13.58
N TYR A 93 22.36 2.38 -14.71
CA TYR A 93 22.95 2.01 -15.99
C TYR A 93 24.10 2.94 -16.42
N GLN A 94 23.98 4.24 -16.16
CA GLN A 94 25.01 5.23 -16.47
C GLN A 94 26.28 5.05 -15.63
N THR A 95 26.18 4.47 -14.43
CA THR A 95 27.37 4.18 -13.59
C THR A 95 28.31 3.15 -14.24
N LYS A 96 27.81 2.30 -15.14
CA LYS A 96 28.54 1.15 -15.72
C LYS A 96 29.20 0.27 -14.63
N ASN A 97 28.56 0.18 -13.47
CA ASN A 97 29.03 -0.61 -12.35
C ASN A 97 28.21 -1.88 -12.20
N ASP A 98 28.76 -3.01 -12.65
CA ASP A 98 28.11 -4.32 -12.62
C ASP A 98 27.68 -4.75 -11.21
N ALA A 99 28.40 -4.32 -10.17
CA ALA A 99 28.04 -4.64 -8.78
C ALA A 99 26.74 -3.93 -8.37
N LEU A 100 26.53 -2.68 -8.78
CA LEU A 100 25.29 -1.95 -8.50
C LEU A 100 24.13 -2.51 -9.33
N LEU A 101 24.36 -2.89 -10.59
CA LEU A 101 23.35 -3.56 -11.41
C LEU A 101 22.95 -4.91 -10.82
N LEU A 102 23.92 -5.68 -10.31
CA LEU A 102 23.63 -6.93 -9.60
C LEU A 102 22.81 -6.67 -8.33
N GLN A 103 23.15 -5.65 -7.53
CA GLN A 103 22.35 -5.30 -6.35
C GLN A 103 20.92 -4.93 -6.72
N ALA A 104 20.70 -4.18 -7.80
CA ALA A 104 19.36 -3.86 -8.30
C ALA A 104 18.56 -5.11 -8.68
N LEU A 105 19.18 -6.06 -9.39
CA LEU A 105 18.56 -7.34 -9.72
C LEU A 105 18.14 -8.09 -8.45
N LEU A 106 19.01 -8.15 -7.45
CA LEU A 106 18.73 -8.81 -6.18
C LEU A 106 17.64 -8.13 -5.36
N THR A 107 17.58 -6.79 -5.40
CA THR A 107 16.48 -6.04 -4.78
C THR A 107 15.14 -6.39 -5.44
N ILE A 108 15.07 -6.48 -6.77
CA ILE A 108 13.83 -6.87 -7.47
C ILE A 108 13.42 -8.31 -7.09
N GLU A 109 14.35 -9.27 -7.11
CA GLU A 109 14.06 -10.65 -6.72
C GLU A 109 13.58 -10.79 -5.28
N LYS A 110 14.19 -10.01 -4.36
CA LYS A 110 13.80 -9.98 -2.96
C LYS A 110 12.43 -9.34 -2.79
N GLN A 111 12.14 -8.26 -3.52
CA GLN A 111 10.87 -7.55 -3.41
C GLN A 111 9.69 -8.39 -3.92
N PHE A 112 9.89 -9.18 -4.97
CA PHE A 112 8.82 -9.94 -5.63
C PHE A 112 9.18 -11.41 -5.85
N PRO A 113 9.30 -12.22 -4.78
CA PRO A 113 9.75 -13.61 -4.88
C PRO A 113 8.75 -14.53 -5.62
N GLN A 114 7.50 -14.11 -5.78
CA GLN A 114 6.42 -14.86 -6.42
C GLN A 114 6.01 -14.28 -7.79
N GLY A 115 6.78 -13.31 -8.30
CA GLY A 115 6.44 -12.56 -9.51
C GLY A 115 5.80 -11.20 -9.23
N PHE A 116 5.56 -10.44 -10.29
CA PHE A 116 5.17 -9.03 -10.24
C PHE A 116 3.65 -8.80 -10.26
N GLU A 117 2.85 -9.87 -10.22
CA GLU A 117 1.40 -9.74 -10.21
C GLU A 117 0.90 -9.35 -8.82
N TYR A 118 -0.12 -8.51 -8.77
CA TYR A 118 -0.81 -8.20 -7.52
C TYR A 118 -1.58 -9.43 -7.05
N PRO A 119 -1.47 -9.82 -5.75
CA PRO A 119 -2.24 -10.93 -5.23
C PRO A 119 -3.75 -10.63 -5.25
N PRO A 120 -4.63 -11.64 -5.31
CA PRO A 120 -6.07 -11.42 -5.26
C PRO A 120 -6.48 -10.72 -3.95
N SER A 121 -7.64 -10.05 -3.97
CA SER A 121 -8.23 -9.52 -2.74
C SER A 121 -8.55 -10.66 -1.77
N VAL A 122 -8.25 -10.46 -0.49
CA VAL A 122 -8.51 -11.44 0.57
C VAL A 122 -9.80 -11.13 1.35
N PHE A 123 -10.44 -9.99 1.07
CA PHE A 123 -11.65 -9.56 1.76
C PHE A 123 -12.92 -9.92 0.98
N ASP A 124 -13.92 -10.45 1.69
CA ASP A 124 -15.24 -10.74 1.13
C ASP A 124 -16.13 -9.50 1.16
N PHE A 125 -16.03 -8.69 0.10
CA PHE A 125 -16.87 -7.50 -0.07
C PHE A 125 -18.34 -7.83 -0.37
N GLU A 126 -18.65 -9.03 -0.84
CA GLU A 126 -20.02 -9.45 -1.18
C GLU A 126 -20.86 -9.57 0.09
N THR A 127 -20.33 -10.17 1.15
CA THR A 127 -21.01 -10.24 2.46
C THR A 127 -21.34 -8.85 3.01
N LEU A 128 -20.41 -7.90 2.86
CA LEU A 128 -20.62 -6.51 3.26
C LEU A 128 -21.71 -5.84 2.42
N ALA A 129 -21.70 -6.06 1.10
CA ALA A 129 -22.70 -5.52 0.19
C ALA A 129 -24.11 -6.09 0.43
N CYS A 130 -24.21 -7.40 0.69
CA CYS A 130 -25.47 -8.06 1.02
C CYS A 130 -26.06 -7.54 2.32
N THR A 131 -25.22 -7.34 3.35
CA THR A 131 -25.64 -6.80 4.64
C THR A 131 -26.15 -5.37 4.50
N LEU A 132 -25.44 -4.53 3.76
CA LEU A 132 -25.90 -3.17 3.47
C LEU A 132 -27.21 -3.15 2.69
N THR A 133 -27.35 -4.02 1.68
CA THR A 133 -28.60 -4.18 0.91
C THR A 133 -29.80 -4.51 1.81
N ALA A 134 -29.58 -5.39 2.80
CA ALA A 134 -30.62 -5.80 3.75
C ALA A 134 -30.94 -4.76 4.83
N ASP A 135 -30.13 -3.71 4.98
CA ASP A 135 -30.33 -2.64 5.97
C ASP A 135 -31.40 -1.65 5.52
N THR A 136 -32.67 -2.01 5.75
CA THR A 136 -33.82 -1.17 5.44
C THR A 136 -33.84 0.11 6.27
N GLN A 137 -33.33 0.08 7.50
CA GLN A 137 -33.22 1.27 8.35
C GLN A 137 -32.30 2.32 7.70
N LEU A 138 -31.15 1.89 7.18
CA LEU A 138 -30.25 2.77 6.45
C LEU A 138 -30.89 3.30 5.17
N ALA A 139 -31.57 2.45 4.42
CA ALA A 139 -32.26 2.86 3.20
C ALA A 139 -33.34 3.93 3.47
N GLU A 140 -34.17 3.73 4.49
CA GLU A 140 -35.33 4.59 4.78
C GLU A 140 -34.98 5.86 5.57
N THR A 141 -33.99 5.79 6.47
CA THR A 141 -33.72 6.86 7.45
C THR A 141 -32.33 7.47 7.36
N GLY A 142 -31.44 6.87 6.56
CA GLY A 142 -30.02 7.24 6.51
C GLY A 142 -29.22 6.84 7.75
N LYS A 143 -29.83 6.15 8.73
CA LYS A 143 -29.14 5.68 9.94
C LYS A 143 -28.72 4.23 9.77
N ILE A 144 -27.45 3.96 10.03
CA ILE A 144 -26.86 2.62 9.96
C ILE A 144 -27.52 1.70 11.01
N GLY A 145 -28.02 0.55 10.58
CA GLY A 145 -28.54 -0.48 11.47
C GLY A 145 -27.43 -1.24 12.20
N GLU A 146 -27.77 -1.91 13.30
CA GLU A 146 -26.80 -2.57 14.19
C GLU A 146 -25.91 -3.59 13.45
N ALA A 147 -26.50 -4.45 12.62
CA ALA A 147 -25.76 -5.47 11.87
C ALA A 147 -24.72 -4.86 10.91
N THR A 148 -25.10 -3.79 10.19
CA THR A 148 -24.20 -3.04 9.32
C THR A 148 -23.10 -2.36 10.12
N GLN A 149 -23.43 -1.77 11.26
CA GLN A 149 -22.47 -1.09 12.12
C GLN A 149 -21.39 -2.05 12.64
N VAL A 150 -21.78 -3.26 13.07
CA VAL A 150 -20.84 -4.31 13.50
C VAL A 150 -19.92 -4.69 12.35
N LEU A 151 -20.48 -4.95 11.17
CA LEU A 151 -19.68 -5.40 10.02
C LEU A 151 -18.70 -4.32 9.51
N LEU A 152 -19.12 -3.05 9.51
CA LEU A 152 -18.23 -1.92 9.18
C LEU A 152 -17.12 -1.74 10.22
N SER A 153 -17.41 -1.96 11.51
CA SER A 153 -16.39 -1.94 12.56
C SER A 153 -15.35 -3.05 12.35
N ASP A 154 -15.81 -4.28 12.08
CA ASP A 154 -14.93 -5.43 11.80
C ASP A 154 -14.08 -5.21 10.56
N PHE A 155 -14.68 -4.64 9.51
CA PHE A 155 -13.97 -4.24 8.30
C PHE A 155 -12.86 -3.22 8.60
N ASN A 156 -13.17 -2.15 9.34
CA ASN A 156 -12.20 -1.12 9.70
C ASN A 156 -11.05 -1.66 10.57
N ALA A 157 -11.33 -2.62 11.45
CA ALA A 157 -10.30 -3.28 12.24
C ALA A 157 -9.34 -4.13 11.39
N ARG A 158 -9.84 -4.76 10.32
CA ARG A 158 -9.03 -5.56 9.39
C ARG A 158 -8.19 -4.70 8.45
N PHE A 159 -8.73 -3.57 7.99
CA PHE A 159 -8.03 -2.64 7.10
C PHE A 159 -7.24 -1.60 7.92
N THR A 160 -6.24 -2.09 8.64
CA THR A 160 -5.25 -1.28 9.37
C THR A 160 -3.87 -1.40 8.72
N PRO A 161 -3.06 -0.32 8.71
CA PRO A 161 -1.73 -0.37 8.12
C PRO A 161 -0.82 -1.29 8.95
N THR A 162 -0.20 -2.25 8.27
CA THR A 162 0.85 -3.11 8.84
C THR A 162 2.20 -2.71 8.29
N ASP A 163 3.27 -3.05 9.00
CA ASP A 163 4.63 -2.80 8.54
C ASP A 163 4.94 -3.66 7.30
N VAL A 164 5.66 -3.10 6.34
CA VAL A 164 5.96 -3.74 5.05
C VAL A 164 7.46 -3.94 4.89
N TYR A 165 7.86 -5.16 4.50
CA TYR A 165 9.24 -5.57 4.29
C TYR A 165 9.55 -5.96 2.84
N GLU A 166 8.55 -6.45 2.11
CA GLU A 166 8.63 -6.92 0.73
C GLU A 166 7.25 -6.80 0.05
N GLY A 167 7.20 -7.01 -1.27
CA GLY A 167 5.98 -6.92 -2.07
C GLY A 167 5.47 -5.49 -2.25
N TYR A 168 4.21 -5.39 -2.66
CA TYR A 168 3.54 -4.09 -2.77
C TYR A 168 3.22 -3.52 -1.39
N HIS A 169 3.41 -2.21 -1.20
CA HIS A 169 3.02 -1.52 0.03
C HIS A 169 1.53 -1.66 0.28
N PHE A 170 0.73 -1.67 -0.80
CA PHE A 170 -0.70 -1.85 -0.77
C PHE A 170 -1.18 -2.75 -1.93
N ASN A 171 -2.10 -3.67 -1.65
CA ASN A 171 -2.71 -4.50 -2.67
C ASN A 171 -3.86 -3.77 -3.37
N LEU A 172 -3.62 -3.20 -4.55
CA LEU A 172 -4.64 -2.49 -5.32
C LEU A 172 -5.84 -3.34 -5.74
N ASN A 173 -5.75 -4.68 -5.71
CA ASN A 173 -6.91 -5.54 -5.91
C ASN A 173 -7.98 -5.36 -4.81
N GLU A 174 -7.61 -4.94 -3.60
CA GLU A 174 -8.59 -4.64 -2.54
C GLU A 174 -9.46 -3.44 -2.93
N LEU A 175 -8.83 -2.35 -3.38
CA LEU A 175 -9.55 -1.16 -3.83
C LEU A 175 -10.39 -1.47 -5.08
N LYS A 176 -9.82 -2.25 -6.01
CA LYS A 176 -10.54 -2.67 -7.22
C LYS A 176 -11.79 -3.47 -6.86
N ALA A 177 -11.68 -4.49 -6.01
CA ALA A 177 -12.80 -5.34 -5.60
C ALA A 177 -13.90 -4.50 -4.92
N ALA A 178 -13.52 -3.58 -4.04
CA ALA A 178 -14.48 -2.66 -3.42
C ALA A 178 -15.22 -1.80 -4.47
N CYS A 179 -14.51 -1.25 -5.46
CA CYS A 179 -15.10 -0.47 -6.55
C CYS A 179 -16.00 -1.29 -7.48
N ASP A 180 -15.64 -2.54 -7.77
CA ASP A 180 -16.45 -3.44 -8.60
C ASP A 180 -17.79 -3.73 -7.92
N ILE A 181 -17.77 -4.07 -6.63
CA ILE A 181 -18.99 -4.29 -5.84
C ILE A 181 -19.88 -3.04 -5.81
N TYR A 182 -19.29 -1.87 -5.62
CA TYR A 182 -20.05 -0.62 -5.67
C TYR A 182 -20.74 -0.43 -7.02
N SER A 183 -20.06 -0.75 -8.12
CA SER A 183 -20.61 -0.71 -9.47
C SER A 183 -21.77 -1.70 -9.65
N ASP A 184 -21.58 -2.94 -9.19
CA ASP A 184 -22.54 -4.03 -9.35
C ASP A 184 -23.82 -3.80 -8.55
N TYR A 185 -23.70 -3.14 -7.39
CA TYR A 185 -24.81 -2.83 -6.49
C TYR A 185 -25.40 -1.43 -6.68
N TRP A 186 -24.81 -0.59 -7.53
CA TRP A 186 -25.22 0.81 -7.72
C TRP A 186 -26.74 0.95 -7.91
N ASP A 187 -27.32 0.28 -8.91
CA ASP A 187 -28.75 0.40 -9.21
C ASP A 187 -29.66 -0.26 -8.16
N ARG A 188 -29.10 -1.12 -7.29
CA ARG A 188 -29.85 -1.85 -6.25
C ARG A 188 -29.95 -1.06 -4.95
N TRP A 189 -28.93 -0.26 -4.65
CA TRP A 189 -28.86 0.49 -3.40
C TRP A 189 -29.62 1.80 -3.46
N HIS A 190 -30.24 2.13 -2.33
CA HIS A 190 -30.70 3.48 -2.02
C HIS A 190 -29.49 4.43 -1.90
N GLU A 191 -29.71 5.73 -2.10
CA GLU A 191 -28.66 6.76 -2.03
C GLU A 191 -27.86 6.69 -0.72
N HIS A 192 -28.53 6.49 0.41
CA HIS A 192 -27.88 6.35 1.72
C HIS A 192 -26.94 5.14 1.81
N GLN A 193 -27.33 4.00 1.26
CA GLN A 193 -26.49 2.79 1.21
C GLN A 193 -25.27 3.02 0.32
N ARG A 194 -25.46 3.64 -0.86
CA ARG A 194 -24.34 4.02 -1.75
C ARG A 194 -23.38 4.94 -1.01
N ARG A 195 -23.90 5.98 -0.37
CA ARG A 195 -23.09 6.94 0.40
C ARG A 195 -22.32 6.23 1.50
N VAL A 196 -22.95 5.37 2.29
CA VAL A 196 -22.23 4.61 3.34
C VAL A 196 -21.15 3.71 2.75
N TYR A 197 -21.44 2.91 1.72
CA TYR A 197 -20.44 2.02 1.11
C TYR A 197 -19.26 2.82 0.53
N TRP A 198 -19.56 3.85 -0.25
CA TRP A 198 -18.56 4.69 -0.89
C TRP A 198 -17.60 5.28 0.12
N ILE A 199 -18.16 5.79 1.20
CA ILE A 199 -17.42 6.56 2.16
C ILE A 199 -16.71 5.65 3.18
N GLN A 200 -17.42 4.70 3.80
CA GLN A 200 -16.90 3.85 4.85
C GLN A 200 -16.06 2.68 4.33
N VAL A 201 -16.25 2.24 3.08
CA VAL A 201 -15.54 1.07 2.52
C VAL A 201 -14.45 1.53 1.55
N ILE A 202 -14.83 2.16 0.44
CA ILE A 202 -13.86 2.63 -0.58
C ILE A 202 -12.97 3.72 0.00
N GLY A 203 -13.56 4.68 0.72
CA GLY A 203 -12.82 5.73 1.41
C GLY A 203 -11.80 5.16 2.41
N ALA A 204 -12.21 4.22 3.26
CA ALA A 204 -11.31 3.60 4.25
C ALA A 204 -10.12 2.88 3.59
N ILE A 205 -10.35 2.09 2.54
CA ILE A 205 -9.29 1.37 1.81
C ILE A 205 -8.34 2.35 1.14
N SER A 206 -8.87 3.41 0.53
CA SER A 206 -8.07 4.41 -0.17
C SER A 206 -7.07 5.11 0.74
N ARG A 207 -7.30 5.17 2.06
CA ARG A 207 -6.35 5.71 3.06
C ARG A 207 -5.08 4.88 3.20
N LEU A 208 -5.09 3.65 2.71
CA LEU A 208 -4.02 2.68 2.86
C LEU A 208 -3.16 2.54 1.61
N VAL A 209 -3.56 3.17 0.50
CA VAL A 209 -2.77 3.16 -0.74
C VAL A 209 -1.43 3.86 -0.53
N SER A 210 -0.46 3.59 -1.41
CA SER A 210 0.83 4.28 -1.34
C SER A 210 0.69 5.78 -1.66
N ALA A 211 1.69 6.58 -1.29
CA ALA A 211 1.69 8.01 -1.64
C ALA A 211 1.61 8.24 -3.17
N VAL A 212 2.28 7.41 -3.97
CA VAL A 212 2.22 7.52 -5.43
C VAL A 212 0.86 7.08 -5.96
N ASP A 213 0.24 6.04 -5.40
CA ASP A 213 -1.11 5.64 -5.79
C ASP A 213 -2.11 6.76 -5.51
N ALA A 214 -2.00 7.40 -4.35
CA ALA A 214 -2.80 8.56 -4.00
C ALA A 214 -2.64 9.73 -4.98
N GLN A 215 -1.39 10.03 -5.38
CA GLN A 215 -1.09 11.02 -6.42
C GLN A 215 -1.75 10.65 -7.77
N ILE A 216 -1.71 9.36 -8.16
CA ILE A 216 -2.37 8.87 -9.37
C ILE A 216 -3.89 9.00 -9.27
N LEU A 217 -4.49 8.60 -8.14
CA LEU A 217 -5.93 8.69 -7.89
C LEU A 217 -6.41 10.16 -7.89
N SER A 218 -5.58 11.07 -7.40
CA SER A 218 -5.83 12.52 -7.39
C SER A 218 -5.68 13.17 -8.77
N GLY A 219 -4.62 12.81 -9.50
CA GLY A 219 -4.32 13.35 -10.83
C GLY A 219 -5.16 12.73 -11.95
N GLY A 220 -5.73 11.54 -11.71
CA GLY A 220 -6.58 10.77 -12.62
C GLY A 220 -5.84 9.58 -13.22
N ILE A 221 -6.31 8.36 -12.91
CA ILE A 221 -5.71 7.08 -13.37
C ILE A 221 -5.56 7.04 -14.89
N ARG A 222 -6.54 7.61 -15.62
CA ARG A 222 -6.55 7.66 -17.09
C ARG A 222 -5.29 8.31 -17.68
N LYS A 223 -4.80 9.40 -17.09
CA LYS A 223 -3.59 10.08 -17.58
C LYS A 223 -2.37 9.18 -17.53
N VAL A 224 -2.33 8.30 -16.53
CA VAL A 224 -1.24 7.34 -16.38
C VAL A 224 -1.42 6.16 -17.34
N VAL A 225 -2.59 5.52 -17.32
CA VAL A 225 -2.83 4.27 -18.04
C VAL A 225 -2.96 4.49 -19.55
N GLU A 226 -3.74 5.48 -19.97
CA GLU A 226 -4.04 5.69 -21.39
C GLU A 226 -3.09 6.70 -22.04
N GLU A 227 -2.72 7.76 -21.32
CA GLU A 227 -1.85 8.81 -21.87
C GLU A 227 -0.36 8.58 -21.57
N GLY A 228 -0.02 7.58 -20.76
CA GLY A 228 1.37 7.25 -20.39
C GLY A 228 2.09 8.34 -19.59
N LYS A 229 1.35 9.29 -18.99
CA LYS A 229 1.94 10.43 -18.28
C LYS A 229 2.41 10.03 -16.89
N ALA A 230 3.49 10.66 -16.44
CA ALA A 230 3.91 10.60 -15.06
C ALA A 230 2.81 11.11 -14.12
N PRO A 231 2.69 10.53 -12.90
CA PRO A 231 1.76 11.03 -11.90
C PRO A 231 2.09 12.48 -11.58
N CYS A 232 1.06 13.31 -11.45
CA CYS A 232 1.23 14.61 -10.84
C CYS A 232 1.71 14.39 -9.41
N ARG A 233 2.88 14.92 -9.04
CA ARG A 233 3.46 14.83 -7.69
C ARG A 233 2.74 15.76 -6.71
N SER A 234 1.42 15.65 -6.68
CA SER A 234 0.51 16.48 -5.93
C SER A 234 -0.66 15.64 -5.44
N PHE A 235 -1.11 15.96 -4.23
CA PHE A 235 -2.33 15.42 -3.66
C PHE A 235 -3.54 16.30 -4.01
N ALA A 236 -3.37 17.38 -4.76
CA ALA A 236 -4.48 18.22 -5.19
C ALA A 236 -5.41 17.43 -6.12
N LEU A 237 -6.69 17.41 -5.79
CA LEU A 237 -7.71 16.77 -6.62
C LEU A 237 -7.89 17.61 -7.89
N THR A 238 -7.62 17.01 -9.05
CA THR A 238 -7.89 17.69 -10.33
C THR A 238 -9.37 17.53 -10.70
N ILE A 239 -10.27 18.28 -10.05
CA ILE A 239 -11.72 18.23 -10.29
C ILE A 239 -12.11 19.30 -11.32
N SER A 240 -11.93 19.02 -12.62
CA SER A 240 -12.36 19.89 -13.74
C SER A 240 -11.76 21.32 -13.76
N PRO A 241 -11.51 21.94 -14.93
CA PRO A 241 -11.05 23.34 -15.00
C PRO A 241 -12.06 24.37 -14.47
N SER A 242 -13.30 23.95 -14.17
CA SER A 242 -14.45 24.83 -13.91
C SER A 242 -14.90 24.89 -12.45
N VAL A 243 -14.23 24.18 -11.54
CA VAL A 243 -14.54 24.21 -10.12
C VAL A 243 -13.28 24.62 -9.40
N ASP A 244 -13.33 25.75 -8.68
CA ASP A 244 -12.29 26.19 -7.74
C ASP A 244 -12.22 25.24 -6.54
N ALA A 245 -11.92 23.96 -6.78
CA ALA A 245 -11.89 22.93 -5.77
C ALA A 245 -10.48 22.85 -5.17
N ASN A 246 -10.29 23.55 -4.05
CA ASN A 246 -9.10 23.47 -3.18
C ASN A 246 -8.97 22.11 -2.44
N GLY A 247 -9.46 21.01 -3.01
CA GLY A 247 -9.44 19.70 -2.37
C GLY A 247 -8.05 19.07 -2.39
N VAL A 248 -7.55 18.65 -1.23
CA VAL A 248 -6.28 17.93 -1.08
C VAL A 248 -6.53 16.53 -0.56
N TYR A 249 -5.95 15.53 -1.22
CA TYR A 249 -6.08 14.11 -0.92
C TYR A 249 -5.41 13.71 0.41
N PHE A 250 -4.35 14.42 0.85
CA PHE A 250 -3.59 14.13 2.08
C PHE A 250 -3.17 15.40 2.85
N PRO A 251 -3.02 15.32 4.19
CA PRO A 251 -3.46 14.25 5.07
C PRO A 251 -4.90 14.56 5.45
N LEU A 252 -5.86 13.98 4.72
CA LEU A 252 -7.30 14.00 4.97
C LEU A 252 -7.68 14.81 6.20
N ASP A 253 -8.21 16.01 5.99
CA ASP A 253 -8.58 17.02 6.98
C ASP A 253 -8.64 16.47 8.41
N THR A 254 -7.88 17.09 9.31
CA THR A 254 -7.71 16.70 10.72
C THR A 254 -9.03 16.57 11.52
N GLU A 255 -10.17 16.86 10.91
CA GLU A 255 -11.51 16.74 11.47
C GLU A 255 -12.04 15.30 11.35
N LEU A 256 -12.32 14.68 12.51
CA LEU A 256 -12.88 13.33 12.60
C LEU A 256 -14.19 13.15 11.83
N ASP A 257 -14.96 14.22 11.66
CA ASP A 257 -16.29 14.19 11.03
C ASP A 257 -16.22 14.31 9.50
N CYS A 258 -15.09 14.77 8.96
CA CYS A 258 -14.84 14.97 7.52
C CYS A 258 -14.05 13.80 6.88
N ARG A 259 -13.83 12.70 7.62
CA ARG A 259 -12.95 11.55 7.25
C ARG A 259 -13.38 10.74 6.01
N MET A 260 -14.32 11.25 5.22
CA MET A 260 -15.36 10.47 4.60
C MET A 260 -15.83 11.15 3.30
N GLY A 261 -15.08 10.92 2.21
CA GLY A 261 -15.62 10.32 0.97
C GLY A 261 -16.51 11.12 0.01
N GLU A 262 -17.20 12.19 0.40
CA GLU A 262 -18.16 12.83 -0.53
C GLU A 262 -17.47 13.61 -1.67
N HIS A 263 -16.33 14.23 -1.37
CA HIS A 263 -15.48 14.93 -2.37
C HIS A 263 -14.23 14.16 -2.77
N PHE A 264 -14.03 12.97 -2.20
CA PHE A 264 -12.71 12.33 -2.16
C PHE A 264 -12.43 11.35 -3.30
N ALA A 265 -13.43 10.95 -4.07
CA ALA A 265 -13.24 9.73 -4.83
C ALA A 265 -12.71 9.99 -6.24
N ILE A 266 -11.45 9.58 -6.43
CA ILE A 266 -10.83 9.13 -7.68
C ILE A 266 -11.32 9.95 -8.88
N THR A 267 -10.49 10.89 -9.32
CA THR A 267 -10.88 11.92 -10.31
C THR A 267 -11.29 11.38 -11.69
N SER A 268 -11.34 10.06 -11.89
CA SER A 268 -11.98 9.44 -13.05
C SER A 268 -13.52 9.56 -13.06
N TYR A 269 -14.18 9.92 -11.96
CA TYR A 269 -15.65 10.06 -11.95
C TYR A 269 -16.13 11.40 -12.54
N PHE A 270 -15.30 12.45 -12.59
CA PHE A 270 -15.76 13.83 -12.84
C PHE A 270 -15.21 14.54 -14.08
N SER A 271 -14.50 13.85 -14.98
CA SER A 271 -14.08 14.47 -16.25
C SER A 271 -15.07 14.14 -17.38
N GLY A 272 -16.20 14.86 -17.38
CA GLY A 272 -17.10 14.87 -18.52
C GLY A 272 -18.50 15.39 -18.18
N TRP A 273 -18.71 16.67 -18.46
CA TRP A 273 -20.00 17.37 -18.57
C TRP A 273 -20.57 17.96 -17.29
N GLY A 274 -20.91 19.26 -17.39
CA GLY A 274 -21.80 19.95 -16.47
C GLY A 274 -23.19 19.35 -16.50
N PHE A 275 -23.32 18.17 -15.90
CA PHE A 275 -24.56 17.44 -15.76
C PHE A 275 -25.23 17.92 -14.46
N ARG A 276 -26.17 18.86 -14.59
CA ARG A 276 -27.21 19.01 -13.58
C ARG A 276 -27.88 17.65 -13.44
N ILE A 277 -27.93 17.15 -12.20
CA ILE A 277 -28.61 15.92 -11.81
C ILE A 277 -30.12 16.14 -11.99
N THR A 278 -30.60 16.24 -13.23
CA THR A 278 -32.05 16.22 -13.52
C THR A 278 -32.41 15.54 -14.84
N ASP A 279 -31.62 15.61 -15.93
CA ASP A 279 -32.22 15.38 -17.26
C ASP A 279 -31.41 14.57 -18.31
N ALA A 280 -30.61 13.55 -17.95
CA ALA A 280 -30.21 12.53 -18.95
C ALA A 280 -30.47 11.10 -18.49
N PRO A 281 -30.85 10.22 -19.44
CA PRO A 281 -30.88 8.80 -19.20
C PRO A 281 -29.44 8.30 -18.90
N PRO A 282 -29.27 7.41 -17.92
CA PRO A 282 -27.97 6.91 -17.52
C PRO A 282 -27.48 5.94 -18.60
N SER A 283 -26.75 6.44 -19.59
CA SER A 283 -25.85 5.58 -20.34
C SER A 283 -24.77 5.13 -19.36
N ARG A 284 -24.91 3.88 -18.88
CA ARG A 284 -23.96 3.09 -18.11
C ARG A 284 -22.62 2.94 -18.86
N VAL A 285 -21.86 4.01 -19.00
CA VAL A 285 -20.48 3.95 -19.48
C VAL A 285 -19.62 3.89 -18.22
N ALA A 286 -19.39 2.70 -17.67
CA ALA A 286 -18.19 1.89 -17.94
C ALA A 286 -16.86 2.53 -17.45
N TRP A 287 -16.92 3.59 -16.64
CA TRP A 287 -15.75 4.27 -16.09
C TRP A 287 -15.74 4.23 -14.56
N THR A 288 -15.90 3.04 -13.98
CA THR A 288 -15.61 2.88 -12.57
C THR A 288 -14.10 2.82 -12.39
N PRO A 289 -13.54 3.43 -11.33
CA PRO A 289 -12.13 3.29 -10.98
C PRO A 289 -11.59 1.84 -11.08
N GLY A 290 -12.42 0.85 -10.73
CA GLY A 290 -12.11 -0.58 -10.86
C GLY A 290 -11.68 -1.00 -12.27
N ALA A 291 -12.28 -0.44 -13.32
CA ALA A 291 -11.95 -0.74 -14.71
C ALA A 291 -10.54 -0.25 -15.10
N LEU A 292 -10.07 0.85 -14.53
CA LEU A 292 -8.75 1.42 -14.81
C LEU A 292 -7.65 0.91 -13.86
N LEU A 293 -8.00 0.45 -12.66
CA LEU A 293 -7.05 -0.12 -11.71
C LEU A 293 -6.38 -1.40 -12.25
N LYS A 294 -7.12 -2.27 -12.94
CA LYS A 294 -6.54 -3.49 -13.53
C LYS A 294 -5.48 -3.19 -14.60
N PRO A 295 -5.75 -2.37 -15.62
CA PRO A 295 -4.72 -1.94 -16.57
C PRO A 295 -3.52 -1.27 -15.90
N LEU A 296 -3.72 -0.44 -14.86
CA LEU A 296 -2.62 0.16 -14.10
C LEU A 296 -1.71 -0.91 -13.46
N MET A 297 -2.30 -1.88 -12.77
CA MET A 297 -1.57 -2.98 -12.14
C MET A 297 -0.83 -3.83 -13.18
N GLN A 298 -1.46 -4.12 -14.32
CA GLN A 298 -0.84 -4.89 -15.41
C GLN A 298 0.34 -4.13 -16.05
N ALA A 299 0.18 -2.84 -16.31
CA ALA A 299 1.24 -1.99 -16.86
C ALA A 299 2.46 -1.92 -15.91
N ARG A 300 2.21 -1.88 -14.60
CA ARG A 300 3.26 -1.96 -13.56
C ARG A 300 4.01 -3.28 -13.59
N ALA A 301 3.28 -4.39 -13.53
CA ALA A 301 3.88 -5.72 -13.55
C ALA A 301 4.76 -5.93 -14.80
N LEU A 302 4.25 -5.49 -15.97
CA LEU A 302 4.97 -5.58 -17.24
C LEU A 302 6.27 -4.77 -17.22
N LYS A 303 6.21 -3.49 -16.82
CA LYS A 303 7.40 -2.63 -16.77
C LYS A 303 8.46 -3.14 -15.80
N ILE A 304 8.06 -3.66 -14.64
CA ILE A 304 9.01 -4.28 -13.69
C ILE A 304 9.69 -5.49 -14.34
N ALA A 305 8.93 -6.33 -15.06
CA ALA A 305 9.48 -7.47 -15.79
C ALA A 305 10.48 -7.04 -16.88
N GLU A 306 10.17 -6.01 -17.65
CA GLU A 306 11.07 -5.46 -18.68
C GLU A 306 12.40 -4.99 -18.08
N HIS A 307 12.37 -4.28 -16.95
CA HIS A 307 13.58 -3.86 -16.26
C HIS A 307 14.37 -5.04 -15.66
N TYR A 308 13.67 -6.04 -15.12
CA TYR A 308 14.28 -7.26 -14.62
C TYR A 308 15.03 -8.00 -15.73
N ASP A 309 14.40 -8.19 -16.89
CA ASP A 309 15.01 -8.86 -18.04
C ASP A 309 16.20 -8.05 -18.61
N ARG A 310 16.06 -6.72 -18.69
CA ARG A 310 17.16 -5.83 -19.12
C ARG A 310 18.36 -5.91 -18.18
N LEU A 311 18.14 -5.91 -16.86
CA LEU A 311 19.20 -6.09 -15.86
C LEU A 311 19.90 -7.43 -16.01
N ARG A 312 19.12 -8.50 -16.13
CA ARG A 312 19.65 -9.85 -16.29
C ARG A 312 20.47 -10.00 -17.57
N ALA A 313 20.08 -9.34 -18.66
CA ALA A 313 20.85 -9.34 -19.91
C ALA A 313 22.11 -8.47 -19.85
N ALA A 314 22.13 -7.43 -19.02
CA ALA A 314 23.26 -6.51 -18.88
C ALA A 314 24.40 -7.07 -18.00
N ILE A 315 24.09 -7.97 -17.07
CA ILE A 315 25.08 -8.54 -16.15
C ILE A 315 25.73 -9.77 -16.80
N PRO A 316 27.07 -9.88 -16.86
CA PRO A 316 27.75 -11.07 -17.37
C PRO A 316 27.34 -12.35 -16.64
N GLU A 317 27.10 -13.44 -17.38
CA GLU A 317 26.66 -14.73 -16.80
C GLU A 317 27.63 -15.25 -15.72
N GLU A 318 28.93 -14.98 -15.85
CA GLU A 318 29.96 -15.33 -14.88
C GLU A 318 29.71 -14.72 -13.50
N VAL A 319 29.22 -13.48 -13.46
CA VAL A 319 28.85 -12.77 -12.23
C VAL A 319 27.60 -13.40 -11.61
N LEU A 320 26.60 -13.75 -12.44
CA LEU A 320 25.38 -14.41 -12.00
C LEU A 320 25.63 -15.82 -11.45
N VAL A 321 26.51 -16.60 -12.09
CA VAL A 321 26.87 -17.96 -11.66
C VAL A 321 27.60 -17.94 -10.33
N THR A 322 28.56 -17.02 -10.16
CA THR A 322 29.30 -16.86 -8.90
C THR A 322 28.34 -16.56 -7.73
N GLN A 323 27.32 -15.75 -7.98
CA GLN A 323 26.31 -15.41 -7.00
C GLN A 323 25.37 -16.60 -6.68
N ARG A 324 24.97 -17.40 -7.67
CA ARG A 324 24.16 -18.62 -7.46
C ARG A 324 24.90 -19.66 -6.62
N LEU A 325 26.19 -19.84 -6.84
CA LEU A 325 27.03 -20.76 -6.08
C LEU A 325 27.24 -20.29 -4.62
N SER A 326 27.08 -18.99 -4.37
CA SER A 326 27.24 -18.37 -3.05
C SER A 326 25.94 -18.33 -2.23
N ARG A 327 24.77 -18.56 -2.84
CA ARG A 327 23.49 -18.63 -2.11
C ARG A 327 23.45 -19.95 -1.33
N PRO A 328 23.28 -19.94 0.01
CA PRO A 328 23.04 -21.18 0.74
C PRO A 328 21.80 -21.85 0.17
N ALA A 329 21.87 -23.16 -0.07
CA ALA A 329 20.77 -23.94 -0.60
C ALA A 329 19.51 -23.65 0.24
N ARG A 330 18.46 -23.12 -0.40
CA ARG A 330 17.15 -22.93 0.26
C ARG A 330 16.77 -24.29 0.85
N PRO A 331 16.48 -24.41 2.15
CA PRO A 331 16.00 -25.67 2.70
C PRO A 331 14.73 -26.04 1.95
N SER A 332 14.81 -27.13 1.19
CA SER A 332 13.71 -27.69 0.43
C SER A 332 12.71 -28.27 1.42
N GLY A 333 11.73 -27.47 1.83
CA GLY A 333 10.64 -27.96 2.68
C GLY A 333 10.08 -26.97 3.69
N VAL A 334 9.69 -25.77 3.26
CA VAL A 334 8.61 -25.03 3.93
C VAL A 334 7.82 -24.30 2.85
N SER A 335 6.76 -24.94 2.34
CA SER A 335 5.67 -24.18 1.73
C SER A 335 5.21 -23.19 2.78
N GLY A 336 5.24 -21.90 2.45
CA GLY A 336 4.71 -20.84 3.30
C GLY A 336 3.22 -21.07 3.55
N LEU A 337 2.92 -21.81 4.62
CA LEU A 337 1.66 -21.69 5.32
C LEU A 337 1.64 -20.28 5.90
N SER A 338 0.97 -19.39 5.18
CA SER A 338 0.44 -18.16 5.76
C SER A 338 -0.39 -18.56 6.99
N LEU A 339 0.18 -18.38 8.17
CA LEU A 339 -0.50 -18.57 9.45
C LEU A 339 -1.45 -17.38 9.66
N PHE A 340 -2.53 -17.34 8.89
CA PHE A 340 -3.79 -16.80 9.40
C PHE A 340 -4.46 -17.91 10.21
N THR A 341 -4.01 -18.09 11.46
CA THR A 341 -4.83 -18.81 12.43
C THR A 341 -6.11 -18.01 12.63
N LYS A 342 -7.21 -18.58 12.14
CA LYS A 342 -8.58 -18.22 12.50
C LYS A 342 -8.68 -18.27 14.03
N VAL A 343 -8.66 -17.11 14.70
CA VAL A 343 -8.99 -17.04 16.12
C VAL A 343 -10.50 -17.33 16.23
N PRO A 344 -10.93 -18.40 16.91
CA PRO A 344 -12.35 -18.61 17.13
C PRO A 344 -12.84 -17.54 18.12
N SER A 345 -13.91 -16.85 17.75
CA SER A 345 -14.61 -15.91 18.63
C SER A 345 -15.01 -16.61 19.94
N PRO A 346 -14.82 -15.98 21.12
CA PRO A 346 -15.36 -16.53 22.35
C PRO A 346 -16.89 -16.38 22.37
N LEU A 347 -17.56 -17.44 22.81
CA LEU A 347 -19.00 -17.45 23.08
C LEU A 347 -19.35 -16.41 24.16
N PRO A 348 -20.56 -15.81 24.12
CA PRO A 348 -20.95 -14.76 25.04
C PRO A 348 -21.25 -15.36 26.41
N GLY A 349 -20.60 -14.82 27.45
CA GLY A 349 -21.02 -15.01 28.84
C GLY A 349 -19.99 -15.68 29.74
N GLN A 350 -18.84 -15.05 29.96
CA GLN A 350 -18.12 -15.13 31.24
C GLN A 350 -17.48 -13.78 31.54
N GLY A 351 -17.92 -13.15 32.62
CA GLY A 351 -17.33 -11.91 33.12
C GLY A 351 -15.97 -12.18 33.74
N HIS A 352 -14.98 -11.37 33.40
CA HIS A 352 -13.71 -11.37 34.11
C HIS A 352 -13.35 -9.96 34.60
N ALA A 353 -13.18 -9.91 35.92
CA ALA A 353 -12.54 -8.83 36.65
C ALA A 353 -11.14 -8.57 36.08
N ARG A 354 -10.80 -7.28 35.92
CA ARG A 354 -9.45 -6.83 35.58
C ARG A 354 -8.51 -7.12 36.75
N GLN A 355 -7.56 -8.03 36.55
CA GLN A 355 -6.29 -8.03 37.28
C GLN A 355 -5.22 -7.49 36.35
N SER A 356 -4.65 -6.34 36.70
CA SER A 356 -3.46 -5.77 36.10
C SER A 356 -2.22 -6.45 36.70
N VAL A 357 -1.35 -7.01 35.87
CA VAL A 357 -0.02 -7.49 36.29
C VAL A 357 1.03 -6.61 35.62
N SER A 358 1.78 -5.88 36.44
CA SER A 358 3.04 -5.23 36.08
C SER A 358 4.16 -6.25 36.15
N LEU A 359 5.02 -6.31 35.15
CA LEU A 359 6.24 -7.11 35.14
C LEU A 359 7.43 -6.18 35.31
N ASP A 360 8.10 -6.28 36.45
CA ASP A 360 9.36 -5.61 36.70
C ASP A 360 10.51 -6.60 36.52
N ALA A 361 11.61 -6.10 35.97
CA ALA A 361 12.79 -6.86 35.61
C ALA A 361 13.51 -7.38 36.85
N HIS A 362 13.28 -8.64 37.20
CA HIS A 362 14.27 -9.63 37.68
C HIS A 362 13.50 -10.92 37.95
N GLY A 363 13.74 -11.94 37.13
CA GLY A 363 13.03 -13.20 37.21
C GLY A 363 13.43 -14.00 38.44
N GLU A 364 12.47 -14.21 39.34
CA GLU A 364 12.37 -15.41 40.17
C GLU A 364 10.88 -15.75 40.38
N MET A 365 10.57 -17.04 40.24
CA MET A 365 9.22 -17.58 40.34
C MET A 365 9.06 -18.20 41.73
N GLU A 366 8.41 -17.49 42.65
CA GLU A 366 8.04 -18.05 43.95
C GLU A 366 6.57 -18.47 43.96
N LEU A 367 6.35 -19.78 44.07
CA LEU A 367 5.04 -20.41 44.28
C LEU A 367 4.73 -20.38 45.78
N ALA A 368 3.82 -19.50 46.21
CA ALA A 368 3.27 -19.52 47.56
C ALA A 368 1.80 -20.00 47.55
N ALA A 369 1.59 -21.20 48.08
CA ALA A 369 0.28 -21.70 48.46
C ALA A 369 -0.22 -20.99 49.73
N GLY A 370 -1.52 -20.63 49.78
CA GLY A 370 -2.06 -19.95 50.95
C GLY A 370 -3.57 -19.79 51.00
N HIS A 371 -4.22 -20.85 51.49
CA HIS A 371 -5.41 -20.88 52.36
C HIS A 371 -6.66 -20.02 52.08
N SER A 372 -7.74 -20.78 51.84
CA SER A 372 -9.14 -20.42 52.11
C SER A 372 -9.35 -20.09 53.60
N VAL A 373 -10.06 -18.99 53.88
CA VAL A 373 -10.84 -18.80 55.11
C VAL A 373 -12.18 -18.13 54.75
N LEU A 374 -13.25 -18.85 55.07
CA LEU A 374 -14.64 -18.40 55.17
C LEU A 374 -14.81 -17.31 56.24
N GLY A 375 -15.69 -16.33 56.01
CA GLY A 375 -16.21 -15.52 57.12
C GLY A 375 -17.03 -14.29 56.74
N LEU A 376 -18.35 -14.51 56.67
CA LEU A 376 -19.49 -13.57 56.76
C LEU A 376 -19.78 -12.62 55.59
#